data_AF-A0A7V7FNV6-F1
#
_entry.id   AF-A0A7V7FNV6-F1
#
_cell.length_a   1.000
_cell.length_b   1.000
_cell.length_c   1.000
_cell.angle_alpha   90.00
_cell.angle_beta   90.00
_cell.angle_gamma   90.00
#
_symmetry.space_group_name_H-M   'P 1'
#
loop_
_entity.id
_entity.type
_entity.pdbx_description
1 polymer ?
#
loop_
_entity_poly.entity_id
_entity_poly.type
_entity_poly.pdbx_seq_one_letter_code
_entity_poly.pdbx_strand_id
1 'polypeptide(L)'
;MAKKLAVAVIHGMGSVQDIHGLGKQTVNFADKMIEEVKELVGKEGKNPNEIAWQPIYWAGVTDSAQLLYFDKANREFDLDFKKLRRFVVTYLGDVSAYQLVKSQANTTY
;
A
#
# COMPACT_ATOMS: atom_id res chain seq x y z
N MET A 1 -5.13 -9.63 28.41
CA MET A 1 -6.32 -8.75 28.37
C MET A 1 -6.99 -8.88 27.01
N ALA A 2 -8.32 -8.75 26.94
CA ALA A 2 -9.05 -8.83 25.68
C ALA A 2 -8.85 -7.57 24.83
N LYS A 3 -8.76 -7.74 23.51
CA LYS A 3 -8.74 -6.64 22.54
C LYS A 3 -10.15 -6.07 22.39
N LYS A 4 -10.29 -4.75 22.32
CA LYS A 4 -11.57 -4.03 22.18
C LYS A 4 -11.72 -3.29 20.85
N LEU A 5 -10.60 -3.02 20.17
CA LEU A 5 -10.57 -2.34 18.87
C LEU A 5 -9.57 -3.06 17.97
N ALA A 6 -9.94 -3.28 16.71
CA ALA A 6 -9.04 -3.77 15.67
C ALA A 6 -8.86 -2.68 14.61
N VAL A 7 -7.62 -2.40 14.23
CA VAL A 7 -7.27 -1.42 13.22
C VAL A 7 -6.46 -2.11 12.12
N ALA A 8 -6.99 -2.06 10.91
CA ALA A 8 -6.26 -2.43 9.71
C ALA A 8 -5.53 -1.21 9.16
N VAL A 9 -4.22 -1.31 8.98
CA VAL A 9 -3.42 -0.28 8.33
C VAL A 9 -3.09 -0.79 6.94
N ILE A 10 -3.65 -0.17 5.92
CA ILE A 10 -3.51 -0.63 4.53
C ILE A 10 -2.52 0.27 3.83
N HIS A 11 -1.50 -0.35 3.21
CA HIS A 11 -0.62 0.33 2.28
C HIS A 11 -0.69 -0.35 0.91
N GLY A 12 -0.99 0.46 -0.11
CA GLY A 12 -1.39 -0.01 -1.43
C GLY A 12 -0.33 0.05 -2.51
N MET A 13 0.61 0.99 -2.40
CA MET A 13 1.47 1.39 -3.52
C MET A 13 2.84 0.70 -3.49
N GLY A 14 3.29 0.18 -4.63
CA GLY A 14 4.63 -0.36 -4.86
C GLY A 14 4.73 -1.89 -4.74
N SER A 15 5.63 -2.52 -5.50
CA SER A 15 5.82 -3.98 -5.42
C SER A 15 6.80 -4.38 -4.31
N VAL A 16 6.49 -5.45 -3.57
CA VAL A 16 7.44 -6.07 -2.61
C VAL A 16 8.65 -6.66 -3.35
N GLN A 17 8.50 -6.95 -4.65
CA GLN A 17 9.50 -7.65 -5.46
C GLN A 17 10.55 -6.69 -6.06
N ASP A 18 10.30 -5.38 -6.08
CA ASP A 18 11.22 -4.38 -6.60
C ASP A 18 12.24 -3.91 -5.53
N ILE A 19 12.90 -4.88 -4.87
CA ILE A 19 13.94 -4.68 -3.83
C ILE A 19 15.21 -3.99 -4.37
N HIS A 20 15.29 -3.68 -5.67
CA HIS A 20 16.50 -3.17 -6.32
C HIS A 20 16.31 -1.88 -7.13
N GLY A 21 15.71 -0.82 -6.55
CA GLY A 21 16.07 0.52 -7.05
C GLY A 21 15.18 1.72 -6.73
N LEU A 22 13.93 1.55 -6.29
CA LEU A 22 13.00 2.69 -6.12
C LEU A 22 12.39 2.84 -4.73
N GLY A 23 12.96 2.14 -3.75
CA GLY A 23 12.59 2.26 -2.34
C GLY A 23 12.31 0.88 -1.77
N LYS A 24 13.08 0.50 -0.74
CA LYS A 24 12.73 -0.64 0.10
C LYS A 24 11.41 -0.30 0.80
N GLN A 25 10.29 -0.80 0.28
CA GLN A 25 9.06 -0.82 1.06
C GLN A 25 9.14 -1.99 2.03
N THR A 26 9.55 -1.67 3.25
CA THR A 26 9.75 -2.64 4.32
C THR A 26 8.42 -2.97 4.97
N VAL A 27 8.25 -4.22 5.38
CA VAL A 27 7.06 -4.75 6.09
C VAL A 27 6.69 -3.98 7.36
N ASN A 28 7.58 -3.11 7.84
CA ASN A 28 7.43 -2.25 9.01
C ASN A 28 6.86 -0.85 8.70
N PHE A 29 6.26 -0.63 7.52
CA PHE A 29 5.75 0.69 7.10
C PHE A 29 4.81 1.34 8.14
N ALA A 30 4.06 0.52 8.88
CA ALA A 30 3.09 0.98 9.85
C ALA A 30 3.69 1.21 11.25
N ASP A 31 4.87 0.67 11.55
CA ASP A 31 5.38 0.55 12.92
C ASP A 31 5.48 1.90 13.63
N LYS A 32 6.10 2.88 12.97
CA LYS A 32 6.27 4.23 13.55
C LYS A 32 4.94 4.91 13.86
N MET A 33 3.99 4.85 12.92
CA MET A 33 2.65 5.40 13.11
C MET A 33 1.91 4.66 14.23
N ILE A 34 2.01 3.33 14.30
CA ILE A 34 1.40 2.53 15.36
C ILE A 34 1.94 2.97 16.73
N GLU A 35 3.25 3.15 16.86
CA GLU A 35 3.86 3.63 18.11
C GLU A 35 3.39 5.05 18.48
N GLU A 36 3.38 5.99 17.54
CA GLU A 36 2.88 7.35 17.78
C GLU A 36 1.40 7.35 18.21
N VAL A 37 0.55 6.53 17.59
CA VAL A 37 -0.86 6.42 17.99
C VAL A 37 -1.00 5.77 19.37
N LYS A 38 -0.20 4.74 19.70
CA LYS A 38 -0.20 4.14 21.04
C LYS A 38 0.17 5.17 22.11
N GLU A 39 1.16 6.02 21.86
CA GLU A 39 1.54 7.10 22.77
C GLU A 39 0.39 8.10 22.98
N LEU A 40 -0.28 8.52 21.90
CA LEU A 40 -1.44 9.41 21.99
C LEU A 40 -2.59 8.78 22.77
N VAL A 41 -2.90 7.50 22.52
CA VAL A 41 -3.93 6.76 23.28
C VAL A 41 -3.58 6.70 24.77
N GLY A 42 -2.31 6.49 25.11
CA GLY A 42 -1.83 6.53 26.49
C GLY A 42 -1.99 7.90 27.14
N LYS A 43 -1.70 8.99 26.42
CA LYS A 43 -1.90 10.37 26.89
C LYS A 43 -3.36 10.69 27.18
N GLU A 44 -4.28 10.08 26.45
CA GLU A 44 -5.74 10.18 26.68
C GLU A 44 -6.24 9.27 27.83
N GLY A 45 -5.35 8.64 28.60
CA GLY A 45 -5.71 7.79 29.73
C GLY A 45 -6.31 6.44 29.35
N LYS A 46 -6.23 6.04 28.07
CA LYS A 46 -6.72 4.75 27.56
C LYS A 46 -5.57 3.75 27.45
N ASN A 47 -5.90 2.45 27.47
CA ASN A 47 -4.90 1.40 27.36
C ASN A 47 -4.64 1.04 25.88
N PRO A 48 -3.46 1.38 25.31
CA PRO A 48 -3.14 1.06 23.92
C PRO A 48 -3.08 -0.46 23.64
N ASN A 49 -2.87 -1.30 24.67
CA ASN A 49 -2.84 -2.75 24.52
C ASN A 49 -4.22 -3.36 24.23
N GLU A 50 -5.31 -2.59 24.36
CA GLU A 50 -6.66 -3.00 23.96
C GLU A 50 -6.87 -2.91 22.45
N ILE A 51 -5.93 -2.31 21.72
CA ILE A 51 -5.97 -2.19 20.26
C ILE A 51 -5.17 -3.34 19.64
N ALA A 52 -5.75 -4.01 18.65
CA ALA A 52 -5.10 -4.95 17.76
C ALA A 52 -4.76 -4.24 16.45
N TRP A 53 -3.54 -4.38 15.98
CA TRP A 53 -3.04 -3.74 14.77
C TRP A 53 -2.73 -4.79 13.72
N GLN A 54 -3.20 -4.58 12.50
CA GLN A 54 -2.91 -5.44 11.35
C GLN A 54 -2.40 -4.58 10.20
N PRO A 55 -1.07 -4.51 9.98
CA PRO A 55 -0.51 -3.99 8.74
C PRO A 55 -0.87 -4.93 7.58
N ILE A 56 -1.36 -4.35 6.48
CA ILE A 56 -1.75 -5.08 5.27
C ILE A 56 -1.06 -4.39 4.09
N TYR A 57 -0.28 -5.17 3.35
CA TYR A 57 0.38 -4.71 2.13
C TYR A 57 -0.39 -5.26 0.92
N TRP A 58 -1.13 -4.40 0.23
CA TRP A 58 -2.03 -4.82 -0.85
C TRP A 58 -1.29 -5.30 -2.11
N ALA A 59 -0.14 -4.71 -2.42
CA ALA A 59 0.65 -5.18 -3.55
C ALA A 59 1.11 -6.63 -3.37
N GLY A 60 1.29 -7.12 -2.14
CA GLY A 60 1.58 -8.54 -1.90
C GLY A 60 0.45 -9.47 -2.38
N VAL A 61 -0.78 -8.96 -2.46
CA VAL A 61 -1.96 -9.69 -2.96
C VAL A 61 -2.09 -9.55 -4.47
N THR A 62 -1.86 -8.36 -5.03
CA THR A 62 -2.15 -8.03 -6.43
C THR A 62 -0.97 -8.20 -7.39
N ASP A 63 0.27 -8.15 -6.91
CA ASP A 63 1.48 -8.17 -7.73
C ASP A 63 1.53 -9.37 -8.67
N SER A 64 1.24 -10.57 -8.14
CA SER A 64 1.30 -11.81 -8.92
C SER A 64 0.28 -11.82 -10.06
N ALA A 65 -0.95 -11.37 -9.78
CA ALA A 65 -2.00 -11.29 -10.79
C ALA A 65 -1.68 -10.23 -11.86
N GLN A 66 -1.13 -9.08 -11.44
CA GLN A 66 -0.71 -8.00 -12.32
C GLN A 66 0.42 -8.44 -13.25
N LEU A 67 1.45 -9.13 -12.74
CA LEU A 67 2.55 -9.65 -13.53
C LEU A 67 2.08 -10.72 -14.53
N LEU A 68 1.22 -11.64 -14.09
CA LEU A 68 0.63 -12.66 -14.97
C LEU A 68 -0.16 -12.03 -16.12
N TYR A 69 -0.96 -11.00 -15.82
CA TYR A 69 -1.70 -10.25 -16.84
C TYR A 69 -0.76 -9.54 -17.82
N PHE A 70 0.28 -8.87 -17.29
CA PHE A 70 1.27 -8.18 -18.11
C PHE A 70 1.98 -9.13 -19.07
N ASP A 71 2.41 -10.28 -18.59
CA ASP A 71 3.06 -11.31 -19.39
C ASP A 71 2.12 -11.90 -20.45
N LYS A 72 0.84 -12.11 -20.11
CA LYS A 72 -0.17 -12.57 -21.07
C LYS A 72 -0.38 -11.54 -22.18
N ALA A 73 -0.60 -10.27 -21.83
CA ALA A 73 -0.85 -9.20 -22.80
C ALA A 73 0.35 -9.00 -23.74
N ASN A 74 1.59 -9.05 -23.23
CA ASN A 74 2.78 -8.94 -24.05
C ASN A 74 2.97 -10.10 -25.05
N ARG A 75 2.49 -11.30 -24.72
CA ARG A 75 2.54 -12.46 -25.63
C ARG A 75 1.43 -12.40 -26.68
N GLU A 76 0.25 -11.96 -26.29
CA GLU A 76 -0.94 -11.95 -27.15
C GLU A 76 -0.88 -10.88 -28.24
N PHE A 77 -0.26 -9.73 -27.95
CA PHE A 77 -0.26 -8.57 -28.85
C PHE A 77 1.13 -8.14 -29.35
N ASP A 78 2.16 -8.98 -29.15
CA ASP A 78 3.56 -8.71 -29.51
C ASP A 78 4.02 -7.28 -29.17
N LEU A 79 3.83 -6.88 -27.91
CA LEU A 79 4.06 -5.50 -27.50
C LEU A 79 5.56 -5.21 -27.34
N ASP A 80 6.01 -4.14 -27.99
CA ASP A 80 7.36 -3.60 -27.82
C ASP A 80 7.59 -2.92 -26.47
N PHE A 81 8.86 -2.66 -26.15
CA PHE A 81 9.29 -1.91 -24.96
C PHE A 81 8.65 -2.41 -23.64
N LYS A 82 8.56 -3.73 -23.46
CA LYS A 82 7.91 -4.40 -22.31
C LYS A 82 8.35 -3.80 -20.97
N LYS A 83 9.64 -3.54 -20.79
CA LYS A 83 10.17 -2.93 -19.55
C LYS A 83 9.65 -1.50 -19.33
N LEU A 84 9.59 -0.68 -20.38
CA LEU A 84 9.08 0.69 -20.30
C LEU A 84 7.58 0.72 -20.01
N ARG A 85 6.80 -0.16 -20.65
CA ARG A 85 5.36 -0.29 -20.37
C ARG A 85 5.10 -0.71 -18.93
N ARG A 86 5.84 -1.70 -18.41
CA ARG A 86 5.75 -2.08 -17.00
C ARG A 86 6.07 -0.88 -16.11
N PHE A 87 7.16 -0.17 -16.37
CA PHE A 87 7.53 1.01 -15.61
C PHE A 87 6.42 2.08 -15.62
N VAL A 88 5.88 2.45 -16.78
CA VAL A 88 4.83 3.47 -16.89
C VAL A 88 3.55 3.01 -16.19
N VAL A 89 3.07 1.79 -16.45
CA VAL A 89 1.83 1.29 -15.84
C VAL A 89 1.96 1.14 -14.32
N THR A 90 3.09 0.63 -13.84
CA THR A 90 3.33 0.44 -12.40
C THR A 90 3.54 1.77 -11.68
N TYR A 91 4.39 2.68 -12.17
CA TYR A 91 4.75 3.88 -11.40
C TYR A 91 3.91 5.11 -11.76
N LEU A 92 3.59 5.34 -13.04
CA LEU A 92 2.78 6.51 -13.44
C LEU A 92 1.29 6.26 -13.19
N GLY A 93 0.84 5.02 -13.32
CA GLY A 93 -0.49 4.59 -12.91
C GLY A 93 -0.74 4.91 -11.43
N ASP A 94 0.21 4.57 -10.57
CA ASP A 94 0.15 4.84 -9.13
C ASP A 94 0.03 6.34 -8.81
N VAL A 95 0.84 7.19 -9.45
CA VAL A 95 0.75 8.65 -9.27
C VAL A 95 -0.59 9.20 -9.75
N SER A 96 -1.14 8.66 -10.84
CA SER A 96 -2.43 9.10 -11.38
C SER A 96 -3.62 8.78 -10.45
N ALA A 97 -3.49 7.77 -9.59
CA ALA A 97 -4.53 7.40 -8.63
C ALA A 97 -4.66 8.42 -7.48
N TYR A 98 -3.64 9.23 -7.21
CA TYR A 98 -3.65 10.27 -6.17
C TYR A 98 -4.22 11.61 -6.64
N GLN A 99 -4.93 11.65 -7.77
CA GLN A 99 -5.51 12.90 -8.25
C GLN A 99 -6.59 13.45 -7.32
N LEU A 100 -6.57 14.77 -7.11
CA LEU A 100 -7.61 15.48 -6.37
C LEU A 100 -8.96 15.33 -7.07
N VAL A 101 -9.85 14.52 -6.51
CA VAL A 101 -11.25 14.51 -6.95
C VAL A 101 -11.99 15.59 -6.17
N LYS A 102 -12.39 16.69 -6.83
CA LYS A 102 -13.28 17.68 -6.23
C LYS A 102 -14.68 17.09 -6.09
N SER A 103 -14.89 16.32 -5.03
CA SER A 103 -16.20 15.80 -4.62
C SER A 103 -16.59 16.44 -3.30
N GLN A 104 -17.85 16.86 -3.15
CA GLN A 104 -18.38 17.41 -1.89
C GLN A 104 -18.24 16.43 -0.71
N ALA A 105 -18.05 15.12 -0.97
CA ALA A 105 -18.00 14.08 0.04
C ALA A 105 -16.57 13.69 0.48
N ASN A 106 -15.50 14.15 -0.19
CA ASN A 106 -14.13 13.76 0.14
C ASN A 106 -13.18 14.94 -0.07
N THR A 107 -12.81 15.60 1.04
CA THR A 107 -11.86 16.73 1.06
C THR A 107 -10.51 16.39 1.68
N THR A 108 -10.26 15.13 2.02
CA THR A 108 -9.09 14.71 2.81
C THR A 108 -8.11 13.90 1.99
N TYR A 109 -6.82 14.25 2.09
CA TYR A 109 -5.68 13.36 1.86
C TYR A 109 -5.18 12.84 3.21
#